data_AF-A0A7W4CR16-F1
#
_entry.id   AF-A0A7W4CR16-F1
#
_cell.length_a   1.000
_cell.length_b   1.000
_cell.length_c   1.000
_cell.angle_alpha   90.00
_cell.angle_beta   90.00
_cell.angle_gamma   90.00
#
_symmetry.space_group_name_H-M   'P 1'
#
loop_
_entity.id
_entity.type
_entity.pdbx_description
1 polymer ?
#
loop_
_entity_poly.entity_id
_entity_poly.type
_entity_poly.pdbx_seq_one_letter_code
_entity_poly.pdbx_strand_id
1 'polypeptide(L)'
;MTSNDAVRRPDGRRRLAEWFAAVVASRAGAPGAATGPSARVQSVKEEFAALRSNLIYRIEHSALFDDAALLTREFHLALMRWEDAQDNNDDDLLQRAASEVEFSFRTARSHAETVGLTHLPAGSRAKADRAIRAVRLAERAASEEEREEAVAHVAGLLDALSLYYLPSPTEVPHLLGTTP
;
A
#
# COMPACT_ATOMS: atom_id res chain seq x y z
N MET A 1 42.68 16.53 -49.34
CA MET A 1 43.30 16.13 -48.04
C MET A 1 42.60 16.97 -46.98
N THR A 2 41.49 16.49 -46.41
CA THR A 2 41.31 15.66 -45.20
C THR A 2 40.90 16.51 -44.01
N SER A 3 39.68 16.21 -43.51
CA SER A 3 39.20 16.28 -42.12
C SER A 3 39.24 17.64 -41.39
N ASN A 4 38.33 17.99 -40.49
CA ASN A 4 37.59 17.14 -39.57
C ASN A 4 36.35 17.89 -39.06
N ASP A 5 35.19 17.26 -39.19
CA ASP A 5 33.93 17.70 -38.63
C ASP A 5 33.90 17.30 -37.15
N ALA A 6 34.12 18.25 -36.24
CA ALA A 6 34.06 18.00 -34.81
C ALA A 6 32.60 18.04 -34.34
N VAL A 7 31.92 16.90 -34.50
CA VAL A 7 30.60 16.63 -33.91
C VAL A 7 30.68 16.78 -32.39
N ARG A 8 30.18 17.91 -31.89
CA ARG A 8 30.04 18.21 -30.46
C ARG A 8 28.99 17.27 -29.87
N ARG A 9 29.44 16.17 -29.27
CA ARG A 9 28.56 15.24 -28.53
C ARG A 9 27.90 15.99 -27.37
N PRO A 10 26.57 15.88 -27.17
CA PRO A 10 25.91 16.49 -26.03
C PRO A 10 26.35 15.80 -24.73
N ASP A 11 26.72 16.61 -23.74
CA ASP A 11 27.27 16.19 -22.46
C ASP A 11 26.20 15.53 -21.58
N GLY A 12 26.09 14.20 -21.68
CA GLY A 12 25.06 13.39 -21.00
C GLY A 12 25.07 13.50 -19.48
N ARG A 13 26.19 13.94 -18.88
CA ARG A 13 26.30 14.20 -17.44
C ARG A 13 25.43 15.37 -16.99
N ARG A 14 25.30 16.39 -17.84
CA ARG A 14 24.50 17.57 -17.55
C ARG A 14 22.99 17.27 -17.63
N ARG A 15 22.58 16.43 -18.60
CA ARG A 15 21.20 15.94 -18.70
C ARG A 15 20.80 15.02 -17.54
N LEU A 16 21.71 14.20 -17.02
CA LEU A 16 21.45 13.38 -15.84
C LEU A 16 21.31 14.24 -14.57
N ALA A 17 22.13 15.27 -14.40
CA ALA A 17 22.01 16.21 -13.28
C ALA A 17 20.70 17.02 -13.33
N GLU A 18 20.30 17.47 -14.53
CA GLU A 18 19.03 18.18 -14.76
C GLU A 18 17.82 17.26 -14.53
N TRP A 19 17.90 15.99 -14.93
CA TRP A 19 16.87 14.99 -14.65
C TRP A 19 16.77 14.67 -13.16
N PHE A 20 17.91 14.49 -12.46
CA PHE A 20 17.92 14.30 -11.01
C PHE A 20 17.37 15.53 -10.26
N ALA A 21 17.73 16.75 -10.67
CA ALA A 21 17.19 17.97 -10.09
C ALA A 21 15.69 18.10 -10.33
N ALA A 22 15.18 17.73 -11.52
CA ALA A 22 13.76 17.72 -11.82
C ALA A 22 12.98 16.66 -11.02
N VAL A 23 13.55 15.48 -10.78
CA VAL A 23 12.97 14.42 -9.94
C VAL A 23 12.97 14.82 -8.45
N VAL A 24 14.00 15.52 -7.99
CA VAL A 24 14.06 16.07 -6.63
C VAL A 24 13.06 17.22 -6.48
N ALA A 25 12.95 18.10 -7.48
CA ALA A 25 11.97 19.19 -7.50
C ALA A 25 10.53 18.69 -7.62
N SER A 26 10.26 17.59 -8.34
CA SER A 26 8.93 16.99 -8.42
C SER A 26 8.53 16.26 -7.12
N ARG A 27 9.49 15.96 -6.24
CA ARG A 27 9.25 15.47 -4.87
C ARG A 27 9.07 16.59 -3.84
N ALA A 28 9.51 17.81 -4.16
CA ALA A 28 9.17 18.99 -3.40
C ALA A 28 7.76 19.44 -3.85
N GLY A 29 6.74 18.95 -3.14
CA GLY A 29 5.34 19.20 -3.46
C GLY A 29 4.97 20.68 -3.62
N ALA A 30 3.92 20.93 -4.39
CA ALA A 30 3.33 22.24 -4.63
C ALA A 30 3.07 23.02 -3.31
N PRO A 31 3.17 24.36 -3.31
CA PRO A 31 2.92 25.18 -2.12
C PRO A 31 1.43 25.09 -1.74
N GLY A 32 1.14 24.27 -0.73
CA GLY A 32 -0.20 23.99 -0.22
C GLY A 32 -0.33 22.68 0.56
N ALA A 33 0.60 21.72 0.39
CA ALA A 33 0.64 20.52 1.22
C ALA A 33 1.31 20.83 2.56
N ALA A 34 0.72 20.40 3.67
CA ALA A 34 1.38 20.48 4.97
C ALA A 34 2.71 19.70 4.90
N THR A 35 3.84 20.37 5.16
CA THR A 35 5.20 19.83 4.97
C THR A 35 5.85 19.35 6.28
N GLY A 36 5.04 18.97 7.27
CA GLY A 36 5.50 18.58 8.61
C GLY A 36 5.50 17.07 8.88
N PRO A 37 6.09 16.61 10.01
CA PRO A 37 6.00 15.23 10.48
C PRO A 37 4.58 14.67 10.47
N SER A 38 3.62 15.44 10.99
CA SER A 38 2.22 15.00 11.09
C SER A 38 1.59 14.76 9.72
N ALA A 39 1.87 15.63 8.74
CA ALA A 39 1.33 15.48 7.40
C ALA A 39 1.90 14.26 6.66
N ARG A 40 3.18 13.94 6.88
CA ARG A 40 3.82 12.73 6.35
C ARG A 40 3.21 11.47 6.94
N VAL A 41 3.07 11.41 8.26
CA VAL A 41 2.43 10.27 8.93
C VAL A 41 0.96 10.14 8.52
N GLN A 42 0.25 11.25 8.39
CA GLN A 42 -1.12 11.26 7.91
C GLN A 42 -1.23 10.68 6.49
N SER A 43 -0.33 11.05 5.58
CA SER A 43 -0.26 10.46 4.24
C SER A 43 -0.03 8.94 4.27
N VAL A 44 0.83 8.46 5.17
CA VAL A 44 1.04 7.01 5.36
C VAL A 44 -0.23 6.32 5.89
N LYS A 45 -0.92 6.94 6.86
CA LYS A 45 -2.17 6.40 7.41
C LYS A 45 -3.27 6.33 6.34
N GLU A 46 -3.40 7.37 5.51
CA GLU A 46 -4.33 7.42 4.39
C GLU A 46 -4.03 6.36 3.34
N GLU A 47 -2.75 6.19 2.99
CA GLU A 47 -2.34 5.15 2.04
C GLU A 47 -2.59 3.75 2.59
N PHE A 48 -2.22 3.49 3.85
CA PHE A 48 -2.49 2.20 4.49
C PHE A 48 -4.00 1.91 4.58
N ALA A 49 -4.83 2.91 4.90
CA ALA A 49 -6.28 2.78 4.89
C ALA A 49 -6.83 2.49 3.49
N ALA A 50 -6.34 3.17 2.46
CA ALA A 50 -6.74 2.90 1.07
C ALA A 50 -6.38 1.48 0.63
N LEU A 51 -5.19 0.99 0.99
CA LEU A 51 -4.77 -0.40 0.73
C LEU A 51 -5.63 -1.41 1.50
N ARG A 52 -6.00 -1.10 2.75
CA ARG A 52 -6.87 -1.96 3.57
C ARG A 52 -8.28 -2.05 3.00
N SER A 53 -8.77 -0.98 2.37
CA SER A 53 -10.07 -0.93 1.70
C SER A 53 -10.08 -1.56 0.31
N ASN A 54 -8.91 -1.77 -0.31
CA ASN A 54 -8.81 -2.48 -1.58
C ASN A 54 -8.81 -3.99 -1.33
N LEU A 55 -9.95 -4.64 -1.58
CA LEU A 55 -10.17 -6.05 -1.30
C LEU A 55 -9.18 -6.98 -2.04
N ILE A 56 -8.90 -6.71 -3.32
CA ILE A 56 -7.94 -7.49 -4.10
C ILE A 56 -6.55 -7.38 -3.47
N TYR A 57 -6.10 -6.16 -3.19
CA TYR A 57 -4.80 -5.90 -2.57
C TYR A 57 -4.68 -6.59 -1.21
N ARG A 58 -5.73 -6.52 -0.38
CA ARG A 58 -5.76 -7.15 0.95
C ARG A 58 -5.67 -8.68 0.91
N ILE A 59 -6.18 -9.32 -0.16
CA ILE A 59 -6.01 -10.76 -0.37
C ILE A 59 -4.61 -11.06 -0.93
N GLU A 60 -4.19 -10.37 -1.99
CA GLU A 60 -2.92 -10.61 -2.69
C GLU A 60 -1.70 -10.36 -1.80
N HIS A 61 -1.76 -9.34 -0.94
CA HIS A 61 -0.66 -8.85 -0.11
C HIS A 61 -1.00 -8.91 1.39
N SER A 62 -1.69 -9.99 1.79
CA SER A 62 -2.19 -10.21 3.15
C SER A 62 -1.17 -10.05 4.27
N ALA A 63 0.14 -10.25 4.00
CA ALA A 63 1.20 -10.03 4.97
C ALA A 63 1.22 -8.61 5.55
N LEU A 64 0.82 -7.59 4.77
CA LEU A 64 0.75 -6.19 5.24
C LEU A 64 -0.33 -5.97 6.31
N PHE A 65 -1.27 -6.89 6.44
CA PHE A 65 -2.41 -6.82 7.36
C PHE A 65 -2.36 -7.90 8.44
N ASP A 66 -1.27 -8.66 8.49
CA ASP A 66 -1.03 -9.71 9.45
C ASP A 66 -0.06 -9.24 10.55
N ASP A 67 -0.58 -9.08 11.77
CA ASP A 67 0.21 -8.69 12.94
C ASP A 67 1.29 -9.72 13.34
N ALA A 68 1.18 -10.96 12.87
CA ALA A 68 2.23 -11.96 13.06
C ALA A 68 3.42 -11.76 12.11
N ALA A 69 3.25 -11.01 11.01
CA ALA A 69 4.34 -10.69 10.10
C ALA A 69 5.27 -9.65 10.74
N LEU A 70 6.56 -9.99 10.88
CA LEU A 70 7.54 -9.18 11.59
C LEU A 70 7.56 -7.72 11.13
N LEU A 71 7.61 -7.47 9.82
CA LEU A 71 7.73 -6.11 9.27
C LEU A 71 6.45 -5.29 9.45
N THR A 72 5.28 -5.92 9.40
CA THR A 72 3.99 -5.29 9.69
C THR A 72 3.90 -4.90 11.16
N ARG A 73 4.36 -5.78 12.06
CA ARG A 73 4.46 -5.48 13.49
C ARG A 73 5.40 -4.29 13.75
N GLU A 74 6.55 -4.24 13.09
CA GLU A 74 7.46 -3.09 13.22
C GLU A 74 6.81 -1.78 12.76
N PHE A 75 6.01 -1.81 11.69
CA PHE A 75 5.22 -0.65 11.27
C PHE A 75 4.19 -0.21 12.32
N HIS A 76 3.45 -1.16 12.91
CA HIS A 76 2.50 -0.82 13.98
C HIS A 76 3.20 -0.27 15.23
N LEU A 77 4.37 -0.79 15.60
CA LEU A 77 5.18 -0.26 16.70
C LEU A 77 5.71 1.15 16.39
N ALA A 78 6.06 1.45 15.14
CA ALA A 78 6.45 2.80 14.73
C ALA A 78 5.27 3.79 14.85
N LEU A 79 4.05 3.35 14.55
CA LEU A 79 2.84 4.17 14.78
C LEU A 79 2.62 4.47 16.27
N MET A 80 2.84 3.49 17.15
CA MET A 80 2.75 3.71 18.60
C MET A 80 3.82 4.72 19.08
N ARG A 81 5.07 4.58 18.60
CA ARG A 81 6.14 5.55 18.92
C ARG A 81 5.84 6.96 18.41
N TRP A 82 5.17 7.08 17.29
CA TRP A 82 4.68 8.37 16.79
C TRP A 82 3.63 8.97 17.72
N GLU A 83 2.69 8.17 18.24
CA GLU A 83 1.68 8.62 19.21
C GLU A 83 2.35 9.09 20.50
N ASP A 84 3.29 8.31 21.04
CA ASP A 84 4.08 8.71 22.21
C ASP A 84 4.85 10.02 21.97
N ALA A 85 5.44 10.22 20.78
CA ALA A 85 6.16 11.45 20.45
C ALA A 85 5.23 12.69 20.39
N GLN A 86 3.99 12.52 19.92
CA GLN A 86 2.98 13.59 19.93
C GLN A 86 2.61 13.98 21.35
N ASP A 87 2.43 13.01 22.25
CA ASP A 87 2.06 13.27 23.64
C ASP A 87 3.17 14.02 24.41
N ASN A 88 4.43 13.79 24.04
CA ASN A 88 5.58 14.48 24.63
C ASN A 88 5.87 15.87 24.02
N ASN A 89 5.21 16.22 22.90
CA ASN A 89 5.35 17.50 22.19
C ASN A 89 6.82 17.92 21.93
N ASP A 90 7.66 16.95 21.58
CA ASP A 90 9.08 17.14 21.25
C ASP A 90 9.27 17.07 19.72
N ASP A 91 9.65 18.21 19.13
CA ASP A 91 9.79 18.34 17.68
C ASP A 91 10.84 17.40 17.07
N ASP A 92 11.96 17.16 17.77
CA ASP A 92 13.02 16.27 17.27
C ASP A 92 12.57 14.80 17.32
N LEU A 93 11.85 14.42 18.37
CA LEU A 93 11.23 13.10 18.47
C LEU A 93 10.14 12.91 17.40
N LEU A 94 9.31 13.92 17.15
CA LEU A 94 8.29 13.89 16.09
C LEU A 94 8.93 13.70 14.71
N GLN A 95 10.02 14.40 14.41
CA GLN A 95 10.73 14.24 13.14
C GLN A 95 11.26 12.81 12.96
N ARG A 96 11.88 12.24 14.00
CA ARG A 96 12.44 10.88 13.96
C ARG A 96 11.33 9.82 13.84
N ALA A 97 10.28 9.94 14.65
CA ALA A 97 9.16 9.01 14.64
C ALA A 97 8.42 9.02 13.29
N ALA A 98 8.23 10.20 12.68
CA ALA A 98 7.64 10.28 11.34
C ALA A 98 8.48 9.54 10.29
N SER A 99 9.80 9.74 10.28
CA SER A 99 10.70 9.02 9.36
C SER A 99 10.69 7.50 9.60
N GLU A 100 10.55 7.07 10.85
CA GLU A 100 10.43 5.65 11.20
C GLU A 100 9.13 5.04 10.68
N VAL A 101 8.00 5.74 10.82
CA VAL A 101 6.70 5.33 10.25
C VAL A 101 6.79 5.19 8.73
N GLU A 102 7.34 6.19 8.02
CA GLU A 102 7.50 6.15 6.56
C GLU A 102 8.37 4.98 6.11
N PHE A 103 9.49 4.74 6.81
CA PHE A 103 10.43 3.69 6.49
C PHE A 103 9.84 2.30 6.74
N SER A 104 9.27 2.08 7.93
CA SER A 104 8.69 0.80 8.33
C SER A 104 7.50 0.43 7.44
N PHE A 105 6.61 1.38 7.14
CA PHE A 105 5.48 1.16 6.22
C PHE A 105 5.94 0.72 4.84
N ARG A 106 6.86 1.46 4.20
CA ARG A 106 7.38 1.12 2.88
C ARG A 106 8.07 -0.25 2.87
N THR A 107 8.78 -0.58 3.94
CA THR A 107 9.47 -1.87 4.08
C THR A 107 8.47 -3.02 4.23
N ALA A 108 7.48 -2.87 5.11
CA ALA A 108 6.42 -3.85 5.31
C ALA A 108 5.62 -4.07 4.03
N ARG A 109 5.26 -2.99 3.34
CA ARG A 109 4.55 -3.03 2.06
C ARG A 109 5.36 -3.74 0.99
N SER A 110 6.61 -3.34 0.78
CA SER A 110 7.48 -3.95 -0.22
C SER A 110 7.68 -5.45 0.04
N HIS A 111 7.79 -5.85 1.31
CA HIS A 111 7.82 -7.26 1.68
C HIS A 111 6.51 -7.98 1.33
N ALA A 112 5.36 -7.42 1.71
CA ALA A 112 4.05 -7.99 1.41
C ALA A 112 3.80 -8.16 -0.10
N GLU A 113 4.23 -7.18 -0.89
CA GLU A 113 4.19 -7.22 -2.35
C GLU A 113 5.12 -8.32 -2.90
N THR A 114 6.31 -8.47 -2.32
CA THR A 114 7.30 -9.50 -2.71
C THR A 114 6.81 -10.91 -2.40
N VAL A 115 6.25 -11.15 -1.21
CA VAL A 115 5.77 -12.50 -0.83
C VAL A 115 4.45 -12.83 -1.50
N GLY A 116 3.58 -11.84 -1.71
CA GLY A 116 2.25 -12.01 -2.28
C GLY A 116 1.45 -13.14 -1.64
N LEU A 117 0.79 -13.95 -2.47
CA LEU A 117 0.02 -15.12 -2.02
C LEU A 117 0.86 -16.20 -1.33
N THR A 118 2.20 -16.13 -1.39
CA THR A 118 3.07 -17.10 -0.71
C THR A 118 2.98 -16.98 0.82
N HIS A 119 2.58 -15.81 1.34
CA HIS A 119 2.29 -15.61 2.77
C HIS A 119 1.17 -16.53 3.26
N LEU A 120 0.21 -16.83 2.40
CA LEU A 120 -0.89 -17.72 2.73
C LEU A 120 -0.40 -19.18 2.87
N PRO A 121 -1.05 -19.98 3.73
CA PRO A 121 -0.83 -21.42 3.77
C PRO A 121 -0.96 -22.03 2.37
N ALA A 122 -0.09 -22.99 2.03
CA ALA A 122 0.00 -23.53 0.67
C ALA A 122 -1.35 -24.04 0.13
N GLY A 123 -2.16 -24.71 0.97
CA GLY A 123 -3.50 -25.21 0.61
C GLY A 123 -4.56 -24.12 0.40
N SER A 124 -4.30 -22.89 0.85
CA SER A 124 -5.22 -21.75 0.77
C SER A 124 -4.99 -20.90 -0.49
N ARG A 125 -3.82 -20.97 -1.11
CA ARG A 125 -3.42 -20.09 -2.23
C ARG A 125 -4.36 -20.18 -3.44
N ALA A 126 -4.74 -21.39 -3.83
CA ALA A 126 -5.67 -21.61 -4.94
C ALA A 126 -7.11 -21.14 -4.64
N LYS A 127 -7.52 -21.14 -3.36
CA LYS A 127 -8.80 -20.55 -2.95
C LYS A 127 -8.73 -19.03 -2.96
N ALA A 128 -7.64 -18.44 -2.50
CA ALA A 128 -7.43 -17.00 -2.53
C ALA A 128 -7.40 -16.44 -3.96
N ASP A 129 -6.72 -17.13 -4.89
CA ASP A 129 -6.75 -16.77 -6.32
C ASP A 129 -8.17 -16.80 -6.91
N ARG A 130 -8.99 -17.80 -6.53
CA ARG A 130 -10.42 -17.83 -6.90
C ARG A 130 -11.20 -16.67 -6.28
N ALA A 131 -10.95 -16.33 -5.02
CA ALA A 131 -11.57 -15.18 -4.37
C ALA A 131 -11.24 -13.88 -5.12
N ILE A 132 -9.98 -13.67 -5.51
CA ILE A 132 -9.56 -12.50 -6.30
C ILE A 132 -10.32 -12.43 -7.65
N ARG A 133 -10.47 -13.56 -8.35
CA ARG A 133 -11.24 -13.59 -9.60
C ARG A 133 -12.72 -13.28 -9.37
N ALA A 134 -13.31 -13.79 -8.28
CA ALA A 134 -14.68 -13.50 -7.90
C ALA A 134 -14.88 -12.02 -7.54
N VAL A 135 -13.93 -11.40 -6.83
CA VAL A 135 -13.94 -9.96 -6.54
C VAL A 135 -13.98 -9.16 -7.83
N ARG A 136 -13.08 -9.46 -8.78
CA ARG A 136 -13.07 -8.78 -10.08
C ARG A 136 -14.37 -8.98 -10.88
N LEU A 137 -15.09 -10.08 -10.64
CA LEU A 137 -16.40 -10.32 -11.27
C LEU A 137 -17.48 -9.47 -10.60
N ALA A 138 -17.48 -9.41 -9.27
CA ALA A 138 -18.40 -8.58 -8.50
C ALA A 138 -18.28 -7.09 -8.86
N GLU A 139 -17.05 -6.58 -9.02
CA GLU A 139 -16.78 -5.20 -9.46
C GLU A 139 -17.31 -4.89 -10.88
N ARG A 140 -17.60 -5.93 -11.68
CA ARG A 140 -18.08 -5.82 -13.07
C ARG A 140 -19.55 -6.24 -13.24
N ALA A 141 -20.25 -6.54 -12.15
CA ALA A 141 -21.66 -6.92 -12.20
C ALA A 141 -22.51 -5.81 -12.85
N ALA A 142 -23.45 -6.19 -13.71
CA ALA A 142 -24.23 -5.25 -14.49
C ALA A 142 -25.50 -4.77 -13.77
N SER A 143 -26.00 -5.56 -12.83
CA SER A 143 -27.17 -5.25 -12.00
C SER A 143 -26.83 -5.31 -10.50
N GLU A 144 -27.71 -4.72 -9.68
CA GLU A 144 -27.63 -4.82 -8.22
C GLU A 144 -27.72 -6.26 -7.74
N GLU A 145 -28.66 -7.03 -8.29
CA GLU A 145 -28.90 -8.45 -7.94
C GLU A 145 -27.67 -9.30 -8.24
N GLU A 146 -27.07 -9.15 -9.42
CA GLU A 146 -25.82 -9.82 -9.79
C GLU A 146 -24.67 -9.44 -8.86
N ARG A 147 -24.63 -8.17 -8.43
CA ARG A 147 -23.61 -7.66 -7.52
C ARG A 147 -23.76 -8.25 -6.12
N GLU A 148 -24.97 -8.30 -5.58
CA GLU A 148 -25.27 -8.90 -4.28
C GLU A 148 -24.91 -10.39 -4.25
N GLU A 149 -25.29 -11.15 -5.27
CA GLU A 149 -24.92 -12.57 -5.39
C GLU A 149 -23.39 -12.76 -5.50
N ALA A 150 -22.72 -11.93 -6.29
CA ALA A 150 -21.27 -11.99 -6.44
C ALA A 150 -20.53 -11.62 -5.13
N VAL A 151 -21.02 -10.60 -4.40
CA VAL A 151 -20.50 -10.21 -3.07
C VAL A 151 -20.68 -11.35 -2.07
N ALA A 152 -21.86 -11.98 -2.03
CA ALA A 152 -22.11 -13.14 -1.15
C ALA A 152 -21.18 -14.31 -1.50
N HIS A 153 -20.93 -14.55 -2.79
CA HIS A 153 -19.99 -15.57 -3.23
C HIS A 153 -18.55 -15.27 -2.78
N VAL A 154 -18.09 -14.02 -2.91
CA VAL A 154 -16.77 -13.58 -2.41
C VAL A 154 -16.67 -13.77 -0.90
N ALA A 155 -17.69 -13.35 -0.15
CA ALA A 155 -17.74 -13.51 1.30
C ALA A 155 -17.60 -14.98 1.72
N GLY A 156 -18.32 -15.89 1.05
CA GLY A 156 -18.21 -17.33 1.30
C GLY A 156 -16.84 -17.92 0.95
N LEU A 157 -16.18 -17.44 -0.11
CA LEU A 157 -14.83 -17.87 -0.46
C LEU A 157 -13.80 -17.43 0.58
N LEU A 158 -13.92 -16.21 1.11
CA LEU A 158 -13.04 -15.69 2.15
C LEU A 158 -13.30 -16.35 3.51
N ASP A 159 -14.57 -16.61 3.85
CA ASP A 159 -14.93 -17.38 5.04
C ASP A 159 -14.27 -18.76 5.05
N ALA A 160 -14.29 -19.44 3.91
CA ALA A 160 -13.69 -20.76 3.71
C ALA A 160 -12.15 -20.77 3.75
N LEU A 161 -11.50 -19.60 3.77
CA LEU A 161 -10.07 -19.46 4.09
C LEU A 161 -9.84 -19.41 5.59
N SER A 162 -10.78 -18.81 6.35
CA SER A 162 -10.76 -18.69 7.82
C SER A 162 -9.45 -18.11 8.37
N LEU A 163 -8.90 -17.09 7.71
CA LEU A 163 -7.66 -16.42 8.10
C LEU A 163 -7.98 -15.07 8.75
N TYR A 164 -7.54 -14.85 10.00
CA TYR A 164 -7.92 -13.67 10.80
C TYR A 164 -7.48 -12.34 10.21
N TYR A 165 -6.43 -12.32 9.37
CA TYR A 165 -5.90 -11.12 8.73
C TYR A 165 -6.57 -10.81 7.38
N LEU A 166 -7.40 -11.72 6.86
CA LEU A 166 -8.23 -11.46 5.69
C LEU A 166 -9.54 -10.78 6.10
N PRO A 167 -10.22 -10.10 5.15
CA PRO A 167 -11.53 -9.51 5.40
C PRO A 167 -12.54 -10.55 5.86
N SER A 168 -13.29 -10.24 6.91
CA SER A 168 -14.39 -11.09 7.36
C SER A 168 -15.55 -11.03 6.36
N PRO A 169 -16.45 -12.03 6.35
CA PRO A 169 -17.63 -12.03 5.49
C PRO A 169 -18.52 -10.79 5.67
N THR A 170 -18.53 -10.20 6.87
CA THR A 170 -19.29 -8.99 7.17
C THR A 170 -18.60 -7.71 6.67
N GLU A 171 -17.28 -7.72 6.50
CA GLU A 171 -16.54 -6.58 5.92
C GLU A 171 -16.69 -6.51 4.40
N VAL A 172 -16.85 -7.66 3.72
CA VAL A 172 -16.83 -7.76 2.24
C VAL A 172 -17.87 -6.87 1.54
N PRO A 173 -19.16 -6.81 1.97
CA PRO A 173 -20.14 -5.91 1.36
C PRO A 173 -19.68 -4.45 1.35
N HIS A 174 -19.18 -3.97 2.49
CA HIS A 174 -18.70 -2.60 2.64
C HIS A 174 -17.50 -2.29 1.75
N LEU A 175 -16.59 -3.25 1.59
CA LEU A 175 -15.41 -3.11 0.74
C LEU A 175 -15.75 -3.09 -0.76
N LEU A 176 -16.89 -3.66 -1.15
CA LEU A 176 -17.39 -3.69 -2.54
C LEU A 176 -18.48 -2.64 -2.80
N GLY A 177 -18.78 -1.78 -1.82
CA GLY A 177 -19.75 -0.71 -1.95
C GLY A 177 -21.21 -1.16 -1.94
N THR A 178 -21.50 -2.36 -1.43
CA THR A 178 -22.88 -2.80 -1.16
C THR A 178 -23.26 -2.53 0.29
N THR A 179 -24.53 -2.19 0.52
CA THR A 179 -25.10 -2.08 1.87
C THR A 179 -25.68 -3.45 2.24
N PRO A 180 -25.47 -3.97 3.46
CA PRO A 180 -26.08 -5.23 3.89
C PRO A 180 -27.62 -5.17 3.95
#